data_AF-A0A3A9W7P7-F1
#
_entry.id   AF-A0A3A9W7P7-F1
#
_cell.length_a   1.000
_cell.length_b   1.000
_cell.length_c   1.000
_cell.angle_alpha   90.00
_cell.angle_beta   90.00
_cell.angle_gamma   90.00
#
_symmetry.space_group_name_H-M   'P 1'
#
loop_
_entity.id
_entity.type
_entity.pdbx_description
1 polymer ?
#
loop_
_entity_poly.entity_id
_entity_poly.type
_entity_poly.pdbx_seq_one_letter_code
_entity_poly.pdbx_strand_id
1 'polypeptide(L)'
;MVNLIGTYECKADAKGRLMMPVAFKKQLSPVLQDGFVLKRAVFQPCLELYPMEEWNLLMQKMNKLNRFKKKNNDFIRRFTAGVKVVEIDASGRLLIPKDLVSFAGITKELVLSSAVNIIEIWDKEQYEKAIDDAAVDFADLAEEVMGFDDETDGIS
;
A
#
# COMPACT_ATOMS: atom_id res chain seq x y z
N MET A 1 0.86 7.56 14.48
CA MET A 1 1.06 6.14 14.10
C MET A 1 -0.23 5.34 14.18
N VAL A 2 -0.79 5.03 13.02
CA VAL A 2 -1.97 4.17 12.87
C VAL A 2 -1.50 2.73 12.75
N ASN A 3 -2.12 1.81 13.50
CA ASN A 3 -1.90 0.38 13.33
C ASN A 3 -3.03 -0.18 12.46
N LEU A 4 -2.69 -0.68 11.27
CA LEU A 4 -3.63 -1.21 10.30
C LEU A 4 -3.61 -2.73 10.32
N ILE A 5 -4.76 -3.33 10.59
CA ILE A 5 -4.91 -4.78 10.66
C ILE A 5 -6.18 -5.21 9.92
N GLY A 6 -6.00 -6.17 9.01
CA GLY A 6 -7.06 -6.96 8.42
C GLY A 6 -7.01 -7.04 6.91
N THR A 7 -7.80 -7.96 6.37
CA THR A 7 -8.04 -8.11 4.93
C THR A 7 -9.54 -8.17 4.72
N TYR A 8 -10.05 -7.37 3.79
CA TYR A 8 -11.49 -7.19 3.58
C TYR A 8 -11.82 -7.15 2.11
N GLU A 9 -12.85 -7.89 1.71
CA GLU A 9 -13.42 -7.76 0.37
C GLU A 9 -14.38 -6.59 0.29
N CYS A 10 -14.32 -5.83 -0.81
CA CYS A 10 -15.32 -4.83 -1.12
C CYS A 10 -15.59 -4.74 -2.62
N LYS A 11 -16.43 -3.79 -3.03
CA LYS A 11 -16.75 -3.56 -4.45
C LYS A 11 -16.48 -2.13 -4.85
N ALA A 12 -15.90 -1.97 -6.04
CA ALA A 12 -15.85 -0.70 -6.75
C ALA A 12 -17.14 -0.49 -7.55
N ASP A 13 -17.61 0.75 -7.62
CA ASP A 13 -18.63 1.15 -8.57
C ASP A 13 -18.05 1.46 -9.96
N ALA A 14 -18.91 1.73 -10.94
CA ALA A 14 -18.51 2.04 -12.31
C ALA A 14 -17.62 3.29 -12.47
N LYS A 15 -17.47 4.11 -11.41
CA LYS A 15 -16.60 5.29 -11.38
C LYS A 15 -15.30 5.05 -10.62
N GLY A 16 -15.04 3.82 -10.15
CA GLY A 16 -13.88 3.49 -9.33
C GLY A 16 -14.01 3.96 -7.88
N ARG A 17 -15.23 4.18 -7.39
CA ARG A 17 -15.46 4.51 -5.97
C ARG A 17 -15.67 3.24 -5.18
N LEU A 18 -15.03 3.15 -4.02
CA LEU A 18 -15.23 2.09 -3.05
C LEU A 18 -15.68 2.64 -1.70
N MET A 19 -16.36 1.79 -0.94
CA MET A 19 -16.65 2.02 0.47
C MET A 19 -15.54 1.40 1.30
N MET A 20 -14.88 2.21 2.13
CA MET A 20 -13.88 1.72 3.06
C MET A 20 -14.54 0.75 4.06
N PRO A 21 -14.00 -0.47 4.27
CA PRO A 21 -14.47 -1.40 5.29
C PRO A 21 -14.58 -0.73 6.65
N VAL A 22 -15.63 -1.03 7.40
CA VAL A 22 -15.94 -0.38 8.69
C VAL A 22 -14.78 -0.47 9.67
N ALA A 23 -14.09 -1.62 9.70
CA ALA A 23 -12.93 -1.84 10.55
C ALA A 23 -11.76 -0.89 10.19
N PHE A 24 -11.41 -0.77 8.90
CA PHE A 24 -10.40 0.19 8.47
C PHE A 24 -10.84 1.63 8.67
N LYS A 25 -12.10 1.97 8.40
CA LYS A 25 -12.62 3.32 8.68
C LYS A 25 -12.41 3.69 10.16
N LYS A 26 -12.67 2.76 11.09
CA LYS A 26 -12.46 2.98 12.52
C LYS A 26 -10.98 3.17 12.86
N GLN A 27 -10.09 2.35 12.30
CA GLN A 27 -8.65 2.45 12.51
C GLN A 27 -8.06 3.75 11.92
N LEU A 28 -8.58 4.20 10.77
CA LEU A 28 -8.17 5.43 10.08
C LEU A 28 -8.82 6.71 10.63
N SER A 29 -9.87 6.59 11.44
CA SER A 29 -10.63 7.74 11.95
C SER A 29 -9.77 8.87 12.54
N PRO A 30 -8.70 8.59 13.31
CA PRO A 30 -7.82 9.63 13.86
C PRO A 30 -7.07 10.47 12.82
N VAL A 31 -6.89 9.97 11.59
CA VAL A 31 -6.06 10.61 10.54
C VAL A 31 -6.84 10.95 9.27
N LEU A 32 -8.17 10.76 9.25
CA LEU A 32 -8.99 11.01 8.05
C LEU A 32 -8.84 12.43 7.50
N GLN A 33 -8.68 13.42 8.39
CA GLN A 33 -8.55 14.84 8.03
C GLN A 33 -7.20 15.19 7.40
N ASP A 34 -6.16 14.39 7.62
CA ASP A 34 -4.81 14.65 7.12
C ASP A 34 -4.67 14.25 5.64
N GLY A 35 -5.67 13.54 5.12
CA GLY A 35 -5.67 13.01 3.76
C GLY A 35 -4.77 11.79 3.59
N PHE A 36 -4.75 11.30 2.36
CA PHE A 36 -4.04 10.08 2.01
C PHE A 36 -3.28 10.26 0.71
N VAL A 37 -2.29 9.40 0.50
CA VAL A 37 -1.59 9.29 -0.77
C VAL A 37 -1.84 7.93 -1.36
N LEU A 38 -2.35 7.91 -2.59
CA LEU A 38 -2.55 6.70 -3.37
C LEU A 38 -1.47 6.61 -4.44
N LYS A 39 -0.79 5.46 -4.52
CA LYS A 39 0.23 5.20 -5.52
C LYS A 39 0.16 3.79 -6.07
N ARG A 40 0.96 3.55 -7.10
CA ARG A 40 1.19 2.22 -7.68
C ARG A 40 2.14 1.43 -6.79
N ALA A 41 1.87 0.14 -6.61
CA ALA A 41 2.83 -0.75 -5.97
C ALA A 41 4.04 -1.03 -6.86
N VAL A 42 5.17 -1.38 -6.23
CA VAL A 42 6.45 -1.59 -6.93
C VAL A 42 6.52 -3.00 -7.52
N PHE A 43 6.13 -4.00 -6.75
CA PHE A 43 6.31 -5.41 -7.09
C PHE A 43 5.05 -6.07 -7.62
N GLN A 44 3.90 -5.46 -7.39
CA GLN A 44 2.61 -6.07 -7.66
C GLN A 44 1.68 -5.10 -8.42
N PRO A 45 0.74 -5.63 -9.23
CA PRO A 45 -0.23 -4.82 -9.97
C PRO A 45 -1.38 -4.34 -9.06
N CYS A 46 -1.06 -3.74 -7.92
CA CYS A 46 -2.01 -3.20 -6.95
C CYS A 46 -1.72 -1.74 -6.60
N LEU A 47 -2.59 -1.11 -5.83
CA LEU A 47 -2.40 0.25 -5.33
C LEU A 47 -2.03 0.22 -3.85
N GLU A 48 -1.26 1.20 -3.41
CA GLU A 48 -0.94 1.40 -2.00
C GLU A 48 -1.52 2.74 -1.54
N LEU A 49 -2.34 2.69 -0.50
CA LEU A 49 -2.95 3.83 0.16
C LEU A 49 -2.21 4.11 1.47
N TYR A 50 -1.51 5.24 1.51
CA TYR A 50 -0.75 5.71 2.66
C TYR A 50 -1.55 6.74 3.43
N PRO A 51 -1.66 6.61 4.77
CA PRO A 51 -1.86 7.77 5.63
C PRO A 51 -0.77 8.82 5.35
N MET A 52 -1.13 10.11 5.39
CA MET A 52 -0.19 11.19 5.06
C MET A 52 1.09 11.16 5.93
N GLU A 53 0.97 10.80 7.21
CA GLU A 53 2.10 10.62 8.14
C GLU A 53 3.12 9.60 7.59
N GLU A 54 2.66 8.41 7.21
CA GLU A 54 3.50 7.32 6.70
C GLU A 54 4.13 7.69 5.33
N TRP A 55 3.38 8.37 4.47
CA TRP A 55 3.91 8.88 3.20
C TRP A 55 5.07 9.86 3.43
N ASN A 56 4.93 10.78 4.37
CA ASN A 56 5.97 11.75 4.69
C ASN A 56 7.24 11.07 5.22
N LEU A 57 7.11 10.07 6.09
CA LEU A 57 8.24 9.28 6.58
C LEU A 57 8.98 8.56 5.45
N LEU A 58 8.23 7.97 4.51
CA LEU A 58 8.80 7.35 3.32
C LEU A 58 9.51 8.36 2.41
N MET A 59 8.93 9.54 2.19
CA MET A 59 9.54 10.60 1.38
C MET A 59 10.81 11.18 2.01
N GLN A 60 10.91 11.21 3.34
CA GLN A 60 12.16 11.58 4.01
C GLN A 60 13.29 10.60 3.67
N LYS A 61 13.01 9.29 3.60
CA LYS A 61 14.00 8.29 3.16
C LYS A 61 14.38 8.49 1.69
N MET A 62 13.38 8.69 0.82
CA MET A 62 13.60 8.95 -0.61
C MET A 62 14.43 10.19 -0.88
N ASN A 63 14.25 11.25 -0.09
CA ASN A 63 14.99 12.51 -0.23
C ASN A 63 16.46 12.41 0.17
N LYS A 64 16.87 11.37 0.89
CA LYS A 64 18.29 11.11 1.21
C LYS A 64 19.08 10.51 0.04
N LEU A 65 18.41 10.10 -1.03
CA LEU A 65 19.08 9.53 -2.21
C LEU A 65 19.85 10.61 -2.99
N ASN A 66 21.11 10.30 -3.32
CA ASN A 66 21.94 11.19 -4.14
C ASN A 66 21.33 11.36 -5.55
N ARG A 67 20.88 12.58 -5.88
CA ARG A 67 20.23 12.93 -7.15
C ARG A 67 21.16 12.91 -8.37
N PHE A 68 22.48 12.95 -8.17
CA PHE A 68 23.49 12.84 -9.24
C PHE A 68 23.75 11.40 -9.68
N LYS A 69 23.26 10.39 -8.93
CA LYS A 69 23.27 9.00 -9.37
C LYS A 69 22.05 8.74 -10.25
N LYS A 70 22.26 8.51 -11.56
CA LYS A 70 21.18 8.27 -12.53
C LYS A 70 20.16 7.23 -12.04
N LYS A 71 20.64 6.08 -11.51
CA LYS A 71 19.78 5.01 -10.97
C LYS A 71 18.82 5.51 -9.88
N ASN A 72 19.29 6.39 -8.98
CA ASN A 72 18.45 6.96 -7.93
C ASN A 72 17.37 7.86 -8.51
N ASN A 73 17.71 8.68 -9.52
CA ASN A 73 16.73 9.56 -10.16
C ASN A 73 15.67 8.77 -10.94
N ASP A 74 16.08 7.73 -11.67
CA ASP A 74 15.18 6.84 -12.39
C ASP A 74 14.24 6.10 -11.41
N PHE A 75 14.78 5.62 -10.28
CA PHE A 75 13.99 5.02 -9.21
C PHE A 75 12.97 5.99 -8.62
N ILE A 76 13.38 7.21 -8.22
CA ILE A 76 12.46 8.20 -7.66
C ILE A 76 11.35 8.54 -8.65
N ARG A 77 11.69 8.74 -9.93
CA ARG A 77 10.72 9.03 -10.98
C ARG A 77 9.71 7.90 -11.15
N ARG A 78 10.17 6.64 -11.13
CA ARG A 78 9.28 5.47 -11.23
C ARG A 78 8.42 5.31 -9.99
N PHE A 79 9.01 5.48 -8.79
CA PHE A 79 8.35 5.33 -7.50
C PHE A 79 7.24 6.36 -7.28
N THR A 80 7.46 7.58 -7.77
CA THR A 80 6.50 8.70 -7.64
C THR A 80 5.57 8.84 -8.85
N ALA A 81 5.66 7.94 -9.83
CA ALA A 81 4.84 7.99 -11.03
C ALA A 81 3.36 7.72 -10.69
N GLY A 82 2.48 8.66 -11.05
CA GLY A 82 1.04 8.50 -10.88
C GLY A 82 0.57 8.61 -9.42
N VAL A 83 1.41 9.08 -8.50
CA VAL A 83 1.01 9.37 -7.12
C VAL A 83 -0.11 10.43 -7.10
N LYS A 84 -1.13 10.23 -6.25
CA LYS A 84 -2.27 11.14 -6.10
C LYS A 84 -2.56 11.37 -4.62
N VAL A 85 -2.78 12.62 -4.24
CA VAL A 85 -3.42 12.91 -2.94
C VAL A 85 -4.90 12.62 -3.10
N VAL A 86 -5.47 11.89 -2.13
CA VAL A 86 -6.87 11.49 -2.11
C VAL A 86 -7.44 11.68 -0.70
N GLU A 87 -8.76 11.81 -0.63
CA GLU A 87 -9.49 11.95 0.62
C GLU A 87 -10.50 10.82 0.75
N ILE A 88 -10.79 10.44 1.99
CA ILE A 88 -11.90 9.56 2.32
C ILE A 88 -12.98 10.44 2.93
N ASP A 89 -14.15 10.50 2.30
CA ASP A 89 -15.22 11.37 2.78
C ASP A 89 -15.79 10.87 4.14
N ALA A 90 -16.62 11.69 4.79
CA ALA A 90 -17.23 11.34 6.07
C ALA A 90 -18.06 10.04 6.03
N SER A 91 -18.59 9.68 4.85
CA SER A 91 -19.31 8.42 4.66
C SER A 91 -18.37 7.21 4.54
N GLY A 92 -17.08 7.44 4.31
CA GLY A 92 -16.07 6.39 4.13
C GLY A 92 -15.83 6.06 2.65
N ARG A 93 -16.23 6.93 1.72
CA ARG A 93 -16.01 6.70 0.29
C ARG A 93 -14.64 7.19 -0.14
N LEU A 94 -13.94 6.35 -0.88
CA LEU A 94 -12.71 6.68 -1.58
C LEU A 94 -12.97 6.63 -3.09
N LEU A 95 -12.56 7.66 -3.83
CA LEU A 95 -12.54 7.64 -5.30
C LEU A 95 -11.13 7.28 -5.78
N ILE A 96 -10.99 6.15 -6.47
CA ILE A 96 -9.74 5.78 -7.13
C ILE A 96 -9.63 6.55 -8.46
N PRO A 97 -8.56 7.33 -8.68
CA PRO A 97 -8.28 7.96 -9.97
C PRO A 97 -8.21 6.94 -11.11
N LYS A 98 -8.78 7.27 -12.27
CA LYS A 98 -8.93 6.33 -13.40
C LYS A 98 -7.61 5.72 -13.87
N ASP A 99 -6.53 6.48 -13.87
CA ASP A 99 -5.21 6.00 -14.27
C ASP A 99 -4.65 4.95 -13.29
N LEU A 100 -5.04 5.01 -12.03
CA LEU A 100 -4.70 4.03 -11.01
C LEU A 100 -5.60 2.79 -11.07
N VAL A 101 -6.90 2.98 -11.35
CA VAL A 101 -7.82 1.86 -11.67
C VAL A 101 -7.27 1.03 -12.83
N SER A 102 -6.88 1.69 -13.94
CA SER A 102 -6.33 1.01 -15.11
C SER A 102 -5.00 0.33 -14.83
N PHE A 103 -4.14 0.93 -13.99
CA PHE A 103 -2.87 0.30 -13.61
C PHE A 103 -3.07 -0.98 -12.81
N ALA A 104 -3.95 -0.95 -11.81
CA ALA A 104 -4.17 -2.07 -10.90
C ALA A 104 -5.14 -3.12 -11.46
N GLY A 105 -5.62 -2.95 -12.70
CA GLY A 105 -6.59 -3.87 -13.31
C GLY A 105 -7.91 -3.97 -12.55
N ILE A 106 -8.28 -2.94 -11.79
CA ILE A 106 -9.47 -2.95 -10.94
C ILE A 106 -10.72 -2.96 -11.82
N THR A 107 -11.54 -4.00 -11.67
CA THR A 107 -12.81 -4.15 -12.40
C THR A 107 -14.02 -3.86 -11.52
N LYS A 108 -14.24 -4.69 -10.49
CA LYS A 108 -15.43 -4.61 -9.62
C LYS A 108 -15.17 -5.16 -8.24
N GLU A 109 -14.64 -6.37 -8.13
CA GLU A 109 -14.39 -7.02 -6.83
C GLU A 109 -12.98 -6.69 -6.36
N LEU A 110 -12.90 -6.18 -5.14
CA LEU A 110 -11.67 -5.67 -4.57
C LEU A 110 -11.31 -6.42 -3.29
N VAL A 111 -10.01 -6.51 -3.03
CA VAL A 111 -9.47 -6.85 -1.72
C VAL A 111 -8.68 -5.66 -1.19
N LEU A 112 -9.01 -5.23 0.03
CA LEU A 112 -8.24 -4.25 0.79
C LEU A 112 -7.49 -5.01 1.88
N SER A 113 -6.16 -5.04 1.80
CA SER A 113 -5.31 -5.76 2.74
C SER A 113 -4.35 -4.81 3.43
N SER A 114 -4.19 -4.93 4.75
CA SER A 114 -3.17 -4.18 5.47
C SER A 114 -1.79 -4.75 5.16
N ALA A 115 -0.84 -3.89 4.79
CA ALA A 115 0.57 -4.23 4.69
C ALA A 115 1.36 -3.29 5.60
N VAL A 116 1.65 -3.73 6.82
CA VAL A 116 2.27 -2.91 7.87
C VAL A 116 1.40 -1.68 8.18
N ASN A 117 1.83 -0.47 7.80
CA ASN A 117 1.14 0.79 8.11
C ASN A 117 0.38 1.38 6.91
N ILE A 118 0.16 0.57 5.86
CA ILE A 118 -0.58 0.99 4.66
C ILE A 118 -1.69 0.01 4.33
N ILE A 119 -2.60 0.43 3.44
CA ILE A 119 -3.61 -0.45 2.85
C ILE A 119 -3.24 -0.67 1.39
N GLU A 120 -3.09 -1.92 0.98
CA GLU A 120 -3.06 -2.28 -0.42
C GLU A 120 -4.48 -2.48 -0.95
N ILE A 121 -4.73 -2.01 -2.17
CA ILE A 121 -6.02 -2.12 -2.86
C ILE A 121 -5.79 -2.92 -4.13
N TRP A 122 -6.46 -4.07 -4.20
CA TRP A 122 -6.27 -5.07 -5.23
C TRP A 122 -7.57 -5.34 -5.98
N ASP A 123 -7.46 -5.71 -7.25
CA ASP A 123 -8.48 -6.56 -7.85
C ASP A 123 -8.43 -7.95 -7.19
N LYS A 124 -9.60 -8.53 -6.92
CA LYS A 124 -9.70 -9.76 -6.13
C LYS A 124 -8.94 -10.93 -6.76
N GLU A 125 -9.05 -11.15 -8.07
CA GLU A 125 -8.40 -12.29 -8.74
C GLU A 125 -6.87 -12.14 -8.71
N GLN A 126 -6.38 -10.90 -8.84
CA GLN A 126 -4.94 -10.62 -8.76
C GLN A 126 -4.40 -10.78 -7.34
N TYR A 127 -5.19 -10.46 -6.32
CA TYR A 127 -4.82 -10.70 -4.92
C TYR A 127 -4.65 -12.19 -4.63
N GLU A 128 -5.66 -13.01 -4.92
CA GLU A 128 -5.61 -14.45 -4.66
C GLU A 128 -4.43 -15.10 -5.40
N LYS A 129 -4.21 -14.72 -6.67
CA LYS A 129 -3.06 -15.20 -7.42
C LYS A 129 -1.73 -14.82 -6.76
N ALA A 130 -1.57 -13.59 -6.28
CA ALA A 130 -0.33 -13.14 -5.65
C ALA A 130 -0.05 -13.87 -4.33
N ILE A 131 -1.09 -14.21 -3.57
CA ILE A 131 -0.96 -15.00 -2.33
C ILE A 131 -0.61 -16.46 -2.64
N ASP A 132 -1.27 -17.06 -3.64
CA ASP A 132 -1.00 -18.44 -4.06
C ASP A 132 0.42 -18.60 -4.62
N ASP A 133 0.87 -17.67 -5.46
CA ASP A 133 2.23 -17.65 -6.02
C ASP A 133 3.29 -17.54 -4.91
N ALA A 134 3.00 -16.81 -3.82
CA ALA A 134 3.90 -16.66 -2.68
C ALA A 134 3.88 -17.89 -1.73
N ALA A 135 2.77 -18.63 -1.68
CA ALA A 135 2.64 -19.79 -0.79
C ALA A 135 3.60 -20.94 -1.13
N VAL A 136 4.07 -21.02 -2.38
CA VAL A 136 4.99 -22.05 -2.86
C VAL A 136 6.34 -22.02 -2.12
N ASP A 137 6.73 -20.88 -1.54
CA ASP A 137 8.05 -20.64 -0.95
C ASP A 137 7.99 -19.91 0.40
N PHE A 138 6.80 -19.81 1.01
CA PHE A 138 6.63 -18.92 2.17
C PHE A 138 7.40 -19.39 3.41
N ALA A 139 7.54 -20.70 3.62
CA ALA A 139 8.25 -21.23 4.78
C ALA A 139 9.75 -20.87 4.72
N ASP A 140 10.39 -21.10 3.58
CA ASP A 140 11.81 -20.82 3.37
C ASP A 140 12.06 -19.30 3.38
N LEU A 141 11.17 -18.50 2.76
CA LEU A 141 11.22 -17.05 2.84
C LEU A 141 11.05 -16.53 4.28
N ALA A 142 10.16 -17.14 5.07
CA ALA A 142 9.96 -16.77 6.46
C ALA A 142 11.21 -17.06 7.29
N GLU A 143 11.87 -18.20 7.06
CA GLU A 143 13.15 -18.52 7.69
C GLU A 143 14.25 -17.54 7.26
N GLU A 144 14.39 -17.21 5.98
CA GLU A 144 15.39 -16.25 5.50
C GLU A 144 15.19 -14.85 6.10
N VAL A 145 13.94 -14.41 6.26
CA VAL A 145 13.63 -13.04 6.72
C VAL A 145 13.60 -12.93 8.24
N MET A 146 13.04 -13.93 8.93
CA MET A 146 12.76 -13.88 10.37
C MET A 146 13.59 -14.88 11.20
N GLY A 147 14.29 -15.82 10.57
CA GLY A 147 15.04 -16.90 11.24
C GLY A 147 16.44 -16.51 11.71
N PHE A 148 16.81 -15.24 11.66
CA PHE A 148 18.04 -14.78 12.31
C PHE A 148 17.84 -14.83 13.84
N ASP A 149 18.58 -15.71 14.52
CA ASP A 149 18.80 -15.60 15.96
C ASP A 149 19.58 -14.29 16.21
N ASP A 150 19.04 -13.39 17.03
CA ASP A 150 19.68 -12.13 17.43
C ASP A 150 21.02 -12.40 18.14
N GLU A 151 22.11 -12.64 17.41
CA GLU A 151 23.50 -12.60 17.93
C GLU A 151 24.18 -11.25 17.62
N THR A 152 23.47 -10.12 17.77
CA THR A 152 24.13 -8.81 17.88
C THR A 152 23.57 -7.91 18.98
N ASP A 153 23.25 -8.49 20.14
CA ASP A 153 23.35 -7.76 21.42
C ASP A 153 24.75 -7.95 22.01
N GLY A 154 25.73 -7.34 21.35
CA GLY A 154 27.14 -7.37 21.74
C GLY A 154 27.73 -5.96 21.64
N ILE A 155 27.42 -5.12 22.62
CA ILE A 155 28.12 -3.87 22.89
C ILE A 155 29.64 -4.13 22.95
N SER A 156 30.39 -3.48 22.06
CA SER A 156 31.68 -2.85 22.38
C SER A 156 32.04 -1.79 21.34
#